data_AF-A0A1H1WTS4-F1
#
_entry.id   AF-A0A1H1WTS4-F1
#
_cell.length_a   1.000
_cell.length_b   1.000
_cell.length_c   1.000
_cell.angle_alpha   90.00
_cell.angle_beta   90.00
_cell.angle_gamma   90.00
#
_symmetry.space_group_name_H-M   'P 1'
#
loop_
_entity.id
_entity.type
_entity.pdbx_description
1 polymer ?
#
loop_
_entity_poly.entity_id
_entity_poly.type
_entity_poly.pdbx_seq_one_letter_code
_entity_poly.pdbx_strand_id
1 'polypeptide(L)' 'MDPYDVRLEDDELLAEVELTANLIVAANQSEQQLSPHEIDQVLGVVPRPRRESAGS' A
#
# COMPACT_ATOMS: atom_id res chain seq x y z
N MET A 1 2.70 -27.79 -14.42
CA MET A 1 3.19 -26.80 -13.46
C MET A 1 2.72 -25.45 -13.98
N ASP A 2 1.67 -24.93 -13.37
CA ASP A 2 1.11 -23.63 -13.69
C ASP A 2 2.02 -22.57 -13.02
N PRO A 3 2.55 -21.57 -13.75
CA PRO A 3 3.42 -20.54 -13.18
C PRO A 3 2.73 -19.67 -12.11
N TYR A 4 1.41 -19.81 -11.95
CA TYR A 4 0.62 -19.17 -10.90
C TYR A 4 0.28 -20.10 -9.73
N ASP A 5 0.69 -21.38 -9.77
CA ASP A 5 0.52 -22.35 -8.67
C ASP A 5 1.68 -22.27 -7.67
N VAL A 6 1.96 -21.04 -7.23
CA VAL A 6 2.83 -20.77 -6.10
C VAL A 6 1.94 -20.86 -4.87
N ARG A 7 2.22 -21.81 -3.97
CA ARG A 7 1.48 -21.90 -2.70
C ARG A 7 1.76 -20.64 -1.90
N LEU A 8 0.75 -19.78 -1.80
CA LEU A 8 0.67 -18.59 -0.93
C LEU A 8 0.66 -19.02 0.54
N GLU A 9 1.74 -19.65 1.00
CA GLU A 9 1.95 -20.00 2.42
C GLU A 9 2.70 -18.89 3.18
N ASP A 10 3.13 -17.85 2.47
CA ASP A 10 3.78 -16.68 3.05
C ASP A 10 2.72 -15.59 3.26
N ASP A 11 2.15 -15.54 4.47
CA ASP A 11 1.11 -14.60 4.87
C ASP A 11 1.54 -13.13 4.66
N GLU A 12 2.84 -12.84 4.74
CA GLU A 12 3.41 -11.51 4.49
C GLU A 12 3.33 -11.16 2.99
N LEU A 13 3.67 -12.11 2.12
CA LEU A 13 3.55 -11.94 0.67
C LEU A 13 2.08 -11.78 0.24
N LEU A 14 1.17 -12.54 0.84
CA LEU A 14 -0.27 -12.40 0.55
C LEU A 14 -0.78 -11.02 0.98
N ALA A 15 -0.33 -10.50 2.12
CA ALA A 15 -0.66 -9.16 2.58
C ALA A 15 -0.16 -8.07 1.61
N GLU A 16 1.05 -8.21 1.04
CA GLU A 16 1.56 -7.27 0.03
C GLU A 16 0.75 -7.29 -1.28
N VAL A 17 0.33 -8.49 -1.72
CA VAL A 17 -0.52 -8.66 -2.91
C VAL A 17 -1.89 -8.00 -2.68
N GLU A 18 -2.51 -8.23 -1.52
CA GLU A 18 -3.78 -7.60 -1.15
C GLU A 18 -3.65 -6.07 -1.11
N LEU A 19 -2.58 -5.54 -0.52
CA LEU A 19 -2.30 -4.11 -0.46
C LEU A 19 -2.17 -3.49 -1.86
N THR A 20 -1.46 -4.17 -2.75
CA THR A 20 -1.29 -3.74 -4.15
C THR A 20 -2.62 -3.77 -4.90
N ALA A 21 -3.43 -4.82 -4.71
CA ALA A 21 -4.75 -4.92 -5.30
C ALA A 21 -5.68 -3.79 -4.83
N ASN A 22 -5.65 -3.45 -3.53
CA ASN A 22 -6.42 -2.34 -2.97
C ASN A 22 -6.03 -0.99 -3.59
N LEU A 23 -4.74 -0.74 -3.83
CA LEU A 23 -4.28 0.46 -4.54
C LEU A 23 -4.78 0.54 -5.98
N ILE A 24 -4.73 -0.58 -6.70
CA ILE A 24 -5.21 -0.65 -8.10
C ILE A 24 -6.71 -0.37 -8.15
N VAL A 25 -7.48 -0.95 -7.24
CA VAL A 25 -8.93 -0.72 -7.14
C VAL A 25 -9.22 0.75 -6.83
N ALA A 26 -8.56 1.33 -5.83
CA ALA A 26 -8.72 2.74 -5.47
C ALA A 26 -8.39 3.68 -6.63
N ALA A 27 -7.29 3.42 -7.36
CA ALA A 27 -6.89 4.21 -8.51
C ALA A 27 -7.90 4.11 -9.66
N ASN A 28 -8.45 2.93 -9.93
CA ASN A 28 -9.45 2.73 -10.97
C ASN A 28 -10.82 3.33 -10.63
N GLN A 29 -11.15 3.44 -9.34
CA GLN A 29 -12.40 4.03 -8.86
C GLN A 29 -12.34 5.56 -8.77
N SER A 30 -11.14 6.13 -8.82
CA SER A 30 -10.95 7.58 -8.80
C SER A 30 -11.02 8.15 -10.22
N GLU A 31 -11.78 9.23 -10.39
CA GLU A 31 -11.82 9.96 -11.67
C GLU A 31 -10.52 10.76 -11.92
N GLN A 32 -9.75 11.01 -10.86
CA GLN A 32 -8.48 11.75 -10.90
C GLN A 32 -7.35 10.94 -10.24
N GLN A 33 -6.10 11.40 -10.36
CA GLN A 33 -5.00 10.73 -9.66
C GLN A 33 -5.20 10.80 -8.14
N LEU A 34 -4.93 9.69 -7.45
CA LEU A 34 -4.97 9.64 -5.99
C LEU A 34 -3.99 10.64 -5.41
N SER A 35 -4.43 11.41 -4.42
CA SER A 35 -3.55 12.26 -3.65
C SER A 35 -2.62 11.42 -2.75
N PRO A 36 -1.47 11.97 -2.33
CA PRO A 36 -0.58 11.29 -1.38
C PRO A 36 -1.29 10.85 -0.10
N HIS A 37 -2.25 11.63 0.39
CA HIS A 37 -3.03 11.29 1.58
C HIS A 37 -3.93 10.07 1.37
N GLU A 38 -4.58 9.97 0.21
CA GLU A 38 -5.42 8.81 -0.12
C GLU A 38 -4.57 7.54 -0.32
N ILE A 39 -3.39 7.68 -0.92
CA ILE A 39 -2.40 6.60 -1.03
C ILE A 39 -1.97 6.13 0.37
N ASP A 40 -1.62 7.07 1.26
CA ASP A 40 -1.24 6.77 2.64
C ASP A 40 -2.35 6.04 3.41
N GLN A 41 -3.62 6.44 3.20
CA GLN A 41 -4.76 5.76 3.79
C GLN A 41 -4.91 4.32 3.31
N VAL A 42 -4.78 4.05 2.00
CA VAL A 42 -4.83 2.70 1.44
C VAL A 42 -3.65 1.85 1.93
N LEU A 43 -2.47 2.47 2.04
CA LEU A 43 -1.26 1.84 2.56
C LEU A 43 -1.24 1.67 4.08
N GLY A 44 -2.21 2.25 4.80
CA GLY A 44 -2.24 2.25 6.27
C GLY A 44 -1.10 3.06 6.92
N VAL A 45 -0.49 4.00 6.19
CA VAL A 45 0.60 4.83 6.68
C VAL A 45 0.03 5.87 7.65
N VAL A 46 0.44 5.78 8.91
CA VAL A 46 0.10 6.80 9.92
C VAL A 46 1.13 7.93 9.81
N PRO A 47 0.72 9.20 9.67
CA PRO A 47 1.64 10.32 9.61
C PRO A 47 2.53 10.33 10.85
N ARG A 48 3.83 10.09 10.68
CA ARG A 48 4.78 10.33 11.77
C ARG A 48 4.98 11.83 11.88
N PRO A 49 4.87 12.43 13.09
CA PRO A 49 5.30 13.80 13.27
C PRO A 49 6.75 13.87 12.82
N ARG A 50 7.03 14.76 11.84
CA ARG A 50 8.39 15.07 11.40
C ARG A 50 9.17 15.36 12.66
N ARG A 51 10.15 14.50 13.01
CA ARG A 51 11.13 14.85 14.03
C ARG A 51 11.85 16.06 13.47
N GLU A 52 11.43 17.24 13.90
CA GLU A 52 12.23 18.45 13.76
C GLU A 52 13.58 18.07 14.33
N SER A 53 14.57 18.01 13.43
CA SER A 53 15.96 17.86 13.79
C SER A 53 16.20 18.90 14.87
N ALA A 54 16.40 18.46 16.11
CA ALA A 54 16.81 19.30 17.21
C ALA A 54 18.20 19.85 16.82
N GLY A 55 18.18 20.96 16.10
CA GLY A 55 19.32 21.84 15.97
C GLY A 55 19.37 22.66 17.23
N SER A 56 20.27 22.27 18.14
CA SER A 56 20.96 23.20 19.01
C SER A 56 22.31 22.63 19.42
#